data_AF-A0A135RVD3-F1
#
_entry.id   AF-A0A135RVD3-F1
#
_cell.length_a   1.000
_cell.length_b   1.000
_cell.length_c   1.000
_cell.angle_alpha   90.00
_cell.angle_beta   90.00
_cell.angle_gamma   90.00
#
_symmetry.space_group_name_H-M   'P 1'
#
loop_
_entity.id
_entity.type
_entity.pdbx_description
1 polymer ?
#
loop_
_entity_poly.entity_id
_entity_poly.type
_entity_poly.pdbx_seq_one_letter_code
_entity_poly.pdbx_strand_id
1 'polypeptide(L)'
;MSDPKTYTVGWICAITAESVAAWAFLDEEHAGPRQVAQHDNNSYILGKIGSHNVVVAALPDGQYGIASAAAVARDMLHSFPNVRIGLMVGIGGGAPSPKHDIRLGDVVVSRPGVGNGGFFQYDFGKTIQNCKFQETGFLNQPPTLLQTALAMLKARYEMKGHQLVDDVNKNLEKIKKRSKYRQPSPTSDRLYKSYIVHSSSSSHDCDVECGDDAAYFIPRDKRDEEEDDPAIHYGLIASGNQLMKDARIRDTLSAEKDVLCFEMEAAGLMNHFPCLVIRGICDY
;
A
#
# COMPACT_ATOMS: atom_id res chain seq x y z
N MET A 1 -27.28 11.85 -9.17
CA MET A 1 -26.25 12.45 -8.29
C MET A 1 -26.43 11.93 -6.87
N SER A 2 -25.36 11.48 -6.25
CA SER A 2 -25.36 10.81 -4.94
C SER A 2 -25.37 11.80 -3.77
N ASP A 3 -25.93 11.36 -2.63
CA ASP A 3 -25.85 12.07 -1.35
C ASP A 3 -24.55 11.69 -0.62
N PRO A 4 -23.61 12.63 -0.38
CA PRO A 4 -22.36 12.36 0.32
C PRO A 4 -22.53 11.74 1.72
N LYS A 5 -23.68 11.95 2.38
CA LYS A 5 -23.96 11.40 3.71
C LYS A 5 -24.15 9.88 3.73
N THR A 6 -24.35 9.23 2.59
CA THR A 6 -24.56 7.77 2.57
C THR A 6 -23.24 6.98 2.51
N TYR A 7 -22.11 7.66 2.32
CA TYR A 7 -20.78 7.05 2.21
C TYR A 7 -20.13 6.95 3.58
N THR A 8 -19.57 5.78 3.88
CA THR A 8 -19.03 5.48 5.22
C THR A 8 -17.59 5.00 5.21
N VAL A 9 -17.07 4.64 4.02
CA VAL A 9 -15.70 4.18 3.82
C VAL A 9 -15.03 5.12 2.83
N GLY A 10 -13.91 5.72 3.24
CA GLY A 10 -13.05 6.46 2.32
C GLY A 10 -11.90 5.59 1.82
N TRP A 11 -11.56 5.69 0.55
CA TRP A 11 -10.44 4.99 -0.08
C TRP A 11 -9.57 6.03 -0.78
N ILE A 12 -8.31 6.16 -0.35
CA ILE A 12 -7.34 7.07 -0.99
C ILE A 12 -6.35 6.25 -1.82
N CYS A 13 -6.15 6.69 -3.07
CA CYS A 13 -5.15 6.17 -4.00
C CYS A 13 -4.11 7.26 -4.29
N ALA A 14 -2.85 6.89 -4.45
CA ALA A 14 -1.76 7.79 -4.78
C ALA A 14 -1.59 8.01 -6.28
N ILE A 15 -1.72 6.97 -7.09
CA ILE A 15 -1.43 7.04 -8.53
C ILE A 15 -2.58 6.52 -9.40
N THR A 16 -2.58 6.88 -10.68
CA THR A 16 -3.62 6.46 -11.64
C THR A 16 -3.79 4.95 -11.71
N ALA A 17 -2.71 4.18 -11.58
CA ALA A 17 -2.78 2.72 -11.63
C ALA A 17 -3.64 2.16 -10.48
N GLU A 18 -3.47 2.71 -9.28
CA GLU A 18 -4.23 2.33 -8.08
C GLU A 18 -5.68 2.78 -8.20
N SER A 19 -5.95 4.00 -8.68
CA SER A 19 -7.31 4.49 -8.88
C SER A 19 -8.10 3.65 -9.88
N VAL A 20 -7.45 3.18 -10.96
CA VAL A 20 -8.08 2.28 -11.94
C VAL A 20 -8.38 0.93 -11.30
N ALA A 21 -7.47 0.38 -10.49
CA ALA A 21 -7.71 -0.85 -9.75
C ALA A 21 -8.88 -0.70 -8.76
N ALA A 22 -8.88 0.37 -7.96
CA ALA A 22 -9.95 0.66 -7.01
C ALA A 22 -11.32 0.76 -7.70
N TRP A 23 -11.39 1.47 -8.84
CA TRP A 23 -12.63 1.59 -9.62
C TRP A 23 -13.09 0.23 -10.17
N ALA A 24 -12.17 -0.57 -10.71
CA ALA A 24 -12.51 -1.90 -11.23
C ALA A 24 -13.11 -2.83 -10.17
N PHE A 25 -12.70 -2.66 -8.90
CA PHE A 25 -13.18 -3.47 -7.78
C PHE A 25 -14.51 -3.01 -7.16
N LEU A 26 -15.12 -1.93 -7.66
CA LEU A 26 -16.48 -1.57 -7.27
C LEU A 26 -17.48 -2.61 -7.80
N ASP A 27 -18.43 -3.02 -6.95
CA ASP A 27 -19.57 -3.86 -7.34
C ASP A 27 -20.59 -3.04 -8.13
N GLU A 28 -20.83 -1.81 -7.67
CA GLU A 28 -21.74 -0.84 -8.28
C GLU A 28 -21.07 0.55 -8.33
N GLU A 29 -21.15 1.21 -9.49
CA GLU A 29 -20.75 2.61 -9.64
C GLU A 29 -21.95 3.52 -9.38
N HIS A 30 -21.74 4.56 -8.59
CA HIS A 30 -22.74 5.58 -8.31
C HIS A 30 -22.41 6.87 -9.07
N ALA A 31 -23.44 7.62 -9.44
CA ALA A 31 -23.25 8.96 -9.99
C ALA A 31 -22.49 9.85 -9.00
N GLY A 32 -21.66 10.77 -9.51
CA GLY A 32 -20.88 11.72 -8.70
C GLY A 32 -21.71 12.52 -7.67
N PRO A 33 -21.02 13.12 -6.69
CA PRO A 33 -21.69 13.85 -5.61
C PRO A 33 -22.46 15.05 -6.17
N ARG A 34 -23.62 15.37 -5.58
CA ARG A 34 -24.39 16.58 -5.94
C ARG A 34 -23.59 17.86 -5.72
N GLN A 35 -22.88 17.89 -4.62
CA GLN A 35 -22.09 19.01 -4.16
C GLN A 35 -20.98 18.47 -3.26
N VAL A 36 -19.82 19.12 -3.32
CA VAL A 36 -18.69 18.93 -2.40
C VAL A 36 -18.52 20.19 -1.56
N ALA A 37 -17.77 20.09 -0.48
CA ALA A 37 -17.45 21.22 0.38
C ALA A 37 -16.76 22.34 -0.40
N GLN A 38 -16.92 23.58 0.07
CA GLN A 38 -16.25 24.72 -0.54
C GLN A 38 -14.73 24.52 -0.43
N HIS A 39 -14.01 24.72 -1.54
CA HIS A 39 -12.55 24.52 -1.66
C HIS A 39 -12.06 23.07 -1.61
N ASP A 40 -12.96 22.09 -1.66
CA ASP A 40 -12.57 20.71 -1.95
C ASP A 40 -12.13 20.61 -3.42
N ASN A 41 -10.86 20.31 -3.63
CA ASN A 41 -10.25 20.18 -4.97
C ASN A 41 -10.18 18.73 -5.45
N ASN A 42 -10.72 17.77 -4.69
CA ASN A 42 -10.68 16.37 -5.05
C ASN A 42 -11.67 16.05 -6.18
N SER A 43 -11.31 15.01 -6.94
CA SER A 43 -12.24 14.30 -7.80
C SER A 43 -12.58 12.95 -7.18
N TYR A 44 -13.87 12.59 -7.18
CA TYR A 44 -14.37 11.41 -6.50
C TYR A 44 -14.96 10.39 -7.46
N ILE A 45 -14.62 9.13 -7.23
CA ILE A 45 -15.36 7.99 -7.74
C ILE A 45 -16.21 7.47 -6.59
N LEU A 46 -17.49 7.28 -6.84
CA LEU A 46 -18.44 6.83 -5.83
C LEU A 46 -18.97 5.45 -6.21
N GLY A 47 -19.10 4.57 -5.24
CA GLY A 47 -19.66 3.25 -5.50
C GLY A 47 -19.90 2.45 -4.25
N LYS A 48 -19.97 1.14 -4.44
CA LYS A 48 -20.28 0.17 -3.42
C LYS A 48 -19.41 -1.07 -3.53
N ILE A 49 -19.00 -1.61 -2.38
CA ILE A 49 -18.35 -2.92 -2.24
C ILE A 49 -19.08 -3.67 -1.13
N GLY A 50 -19.66 -4.82 -1.47
CA GLY A 50 -20.57 -5.56 -0.59
C GLY A 50 -21.71 -4.66 -0.10
N SER A 51 -21.83 -4.50 1.22
CA SER A 51 -22.82 -3.62 1.84
C SER A 51 -22.33 -2.19 2.11
N HIS A 52 -21.12 -1.83 1.68
CA HIS A 52 -20.48 -0.57 2.04
C HIS A 52 -20.46 0.41 0.88
N ASN A 53 -20.99 1.61 1.10
CA ASN A 53 -20.79 2.73 0.19
C ASN A 53 -19.38 3.32 0.40
N VAL A 54 -18.61 3.34 -0.69
CA VAL A 54 -17.20 3.73 -0.72
C VAL A 54 -17.04 5.01 -1.55
N VAL A 55 -16.32 5.98 -0.99
CA VAL A 55 -15.83 7.15 -1.71
C VAL A 55 -14.34 6.97 -1.99
N VAL A 56 -13.96 6.96 -3.26
CA VAL A 56 -12.58 6.85 -3.71
C VAL A 56 -12.10 8.22 -4.15
N ALA A 57 -10.93 8.64 -3.67
CA ALA A 57 -10.22 9.84 -4.15
C ALA A 57 -8.79 9.48 -4.55
N ALA A 58 -8.26 10.22 -5.51
CA ALA A 58 -6.87 10.11 -5.94
C ALA A 58 -6.09 11.37 -5.54
N LEU A 59 -4.79 11.24 -5.32
CA LEU A 59 -3.89 12.40 -5.24
C LEU A 59 -3.91 13.20 -6.55
N PRO A 60 -3.62 14.50 -6.51
CA PRO A 60 -3.45 15.31 -7.71
C PRO A 60 -2.39 14.73 -8.65
N ASP A 61 -2.63 14.81 -9.96
CA ASP A 61 -1.70 14.27 -10.95
C ASP A 61 -0.29 14.89 -10.81
N GLY A 62 0.73 14.04 -10.88
CA GLY A 62 2.13 14.41 -10.64
C GLY A 62 2.50 14.71 -9.18
N GLN A 63 1.59 14.54 -8.23
CA GLN A 63 1.86 14.71 -6.80
C GLN A 63 1.72 13.37 -6.06
N TYR A 64 2.63 13.13 -5.12
CA TYR A 64 2.59 12.01 -4.18
C TYR A 64 3.16 12.46 -2.85
N GLY A 65 3.09 11.60 -1.84
CA GLY A 65 3.63 11.90 -0.52
C GLY A 65 2.61 12.33 0.52
N ILE A 66 3.10 12.39 1.76
CA ILE A 66 2.39 12.68 3.01
C ILE A 66 1.49 13.92 2.93
N ALA A 67 2.01 15.05 2.43
CA ALA A 67 1.29 16.32 2.43
C ALA A 67 0.05 16.30 1.52
N SER A 68 0.21 15.74 0.32
CA SER A 68 -0.88 15.60 -0.64
C SER A 68 -1.95 14.62 -0.12
N ALA A 69 -1.53 13.50 0.48
CA ALA A 69 -2.44 12.55 1.09
C ALA A 69 -3.28 13.17 2.22
N ALA A 70 -2.64 13.94 3.11
CA ALA A 70 -3.33 14.65 4.18
C ALA A 70 -4.36 15.68 3.65
N ALA A 71 -4.02 16.41 2.58
CA ALA A 71 -4.93 17.38 1.96
C ALA A 71 -6.16 16.69 1.35
N VAL A 72 -5.95 15.63 0.56
CA VAL A 72 -7.03 14.84 -0.04
C VAL A 72 -7.95 14.26 1.04
N ALA A 73 -7.37 13.67 2.09
CA ALA A 73 -8.14 13.09 3.18
C ALA A 73 -8.99 14.11 3.93
N ARG A 74 -8.41 15.27 4.25
CA ARG A 74 -9.13 16.36 4.93
C ARG A 74 -10.32 16.85 4.10
N ASP A 75 -10.10 17.09 2.81
CA ASP A 75 -11.14 17.60 1.93
C ASP A 75 -12.25 16.54 1.72
N MET A 76 -11.89 15.25 1.63
CA MET A 76 -12.85 14.13 1.64
C MET A 76 -13.71 14.11 2.91
N LEU A 77 -13.12 14.27 4.09
CA LEU A 77 -13.87 14.25 5.34
C LEU A 77 -14.84 15.45 5.46
N HIS A 78 -14.51 16.59 4.87
CA HIS A 78 -15.42 17.74 4.81
C HIS A 78 -16.61 17.49 3.86
N SER A 79 -16.37 16.85 2.72
CA SER A 79 -17.42 16.57 1.73
C SER A 79 -18.28 15.35 2.09
N PHE A 80 -17.70 14.36 2.78
CA PHE A 80 -18.33 13.09 3.14
C PHE A 80 -18.30 12.91 4.66
N PRO A 81 -19.15 13.62 5.42
CA PRO A 81 -19.05 13.73 6.87
C PRO A 81 -19.34 12.42 7.62
N ASN A 82 -19.91 11.41 6.96
CA ASN A 82 -20.22 10.11 7.55
C ASN A 82 -19.14 9.04 7.27
N VAL A 83 -18.05 9.40 6.60
CA VAL A 83 -16.86 8.55 6.49
C VAL A 83 -16.30 8.32 7.89
N ARG A 84 -16.33 7.06 8.32
CA ARG A 84 -15.94 6.64 9.68
C ARG A 84 -14.68 5.79 9.72
N ILE A 85 -14.30 5.23 8.57
CA ILE A 85 -13.07 4.48 8.37
C ILE A 85 -12.47 4.82 7.01
N GLY A 86 -11.15 4.77 6.94
CA GLY A 86 -10.36 4.95 5.74
C GLY A 86 -9.64 3.68 5.31
N LEU A 87 -9.32 3.61 4.03
CA LEU A 87 -8.39 2.66 3.45
C LEU A 87 -7.37 3.46 2.64
N MET A 88 -6.09 3.22 2.87
CA MET A 88 -5.02 3.65 1.96
C MET A 88 -4.55 2.39 1.25
N VAL A 89 -5.03 2.19 0.02
CA VAL A 89 -4.68 1.01 -0.77
C VAL A 89 -3.85 1.47 -1.94
N GLY A 90 -2.65 0.91 -2.06
CA GLY A 90 -1.74 1.27 -3.12
C GLY A 90 -0.62 0.26 -3.29
N ILE A 91 0.42 0.66 -3.99
CA ILE A 91 1.65 -0.10 -4.15
C ILE A 91 2.72 0.34 -3.14
N GLY A 92 3.67 -0.53 -2.84
CA GLY A 92 4.81 -0.23 -1.99
C GLY A 92 6.01 -1.13 -2.30
N GLY A 93 7.18 -0.72 -1.81
CA GLY A 93 8.41 -1.50 -1.92
C GLY A 93 8.48 -2.54 -0.79
N GLY A 94 8.74 -3.79 -1.15
CA GLY A 94 8.84 -4.90 -0.19
C GLY A 94 10.19 -4.92 0.52
N ALA A 95 10.22 -5.43 1.75
CA ALA A 95 11.45 -5.64 2.50
C ALA A 95 11.64 -7.14 2.82
N PRO A 96 12.08 -7.96 1.85
CA PRO A 96 12.29 -9.38 2.08
C PRO A 96 13.37 -9.62 3.12
N SER A 97 13.18 -10.62 3.97
CA SER A 97 14.15 -11.04 4.98
C SER A 97 14.08 -12.56 5.18
N PRO A 98 15.07 -13.19 5.85
CA PRO A 98 14.98 -14.62 6.16
C PRO A 98 13.73 -15.01 6.97
N LYS A 99 13.10 -14.06 7.66
CA LYS A 99 11.87 -14.27 8.43
C LYS A 99 10.60 -14.02 7.60
N HIS A 100 10.70 -13.19 6.57
CA HIS A 100 9.58 -12.73 5.76
C HIS A 100 9.94 -12.84 4.28
N ASP A 101 9.52 -13.93 3.64
CA ASP A 101 9.69 -14.15 2.20
C ASP A 101 8.67 -13.33 1.39
N ILE A 102 8.91 -12.02 1.32
CA ILE A 102 8.06 -11.07 0.60
C ILE A 102 8.40 -11.11 -0.90
N ARG A 103 7.38 -11.35 -1.73
CA ARG A 103 7.49 -11.51 -3.19
C ARG A 103 6.75 -10.41 -3.94
N LEU A 104 7.11 -10.17 -5.20
CA LEU A 104 6.38 -9.21 -6.03
C LEU A 104 4.94 -9.72 -6.24
N GLY A 105 3.96 -8.84 -6.03
CA GLY A 105 2.54 -9.21 -6.04
C GLY A 105 1.97 -9.62 -4.70
N ASP A 106 2.80 -9.89 -3.68
CA ASP A 106 2.33 -10.08 -2.30
C ASP A 106 1.63 -8.82 -1.77
N VAL A 107 0.85 -8.99 -0.71
CA VAL A 107 0.14 -7.91 -0.04
C VAL A 107 0.69 -7.73 1.37
N VAL A 108 1.08 -6.51 1.73
CA VAL A 108 1.41 -6.14 3.11
C VAL A 108 0.25 -5.33 3.69
N VAL A 109 -0.31 -5.82 4.79
CA VAL A 109 -1.35 -5.12 5.56
C VAL A 109 -0.75 -4.65 6.86
N SER A 110 -0.90 -3.36 7.14
CA SER A 110 -0.41 -2.79 8.39
C SER A 110 -1.09 -3.41 9.60
N ARG A 111 -0.31 -3.79 10.61
CA ARG A 111 -0.84 -4.36 11.85
C ARG A 111 -0.10 -3.80 13.07
N PRO A 112 -0.82 -3.35 14.12
CA PRO A 112 -0.20 -2.99 15.39
C PRO A 112 0.69 -4.10 15.94
N GLY A 113 1.88 -3.70 16.40
CA GLY A 113 2.92 -4.59 16.92
C GLY A 113 3.48 -4.09 18.25
N VAL A 114 4.55 -4.73 18.73
CA VAL A 114 5.19 -4.31 19.98
C VAL A 114 5.79 -2.92 19.79
N GLY A 115 5.26 -1.94 20.52
CA GLY A 115 5.78 -0.56 20.54
C GLY A 115 5.45 0.29 19.31
N ASN A 116 4.60 -0.17 18.38
CA ASN A 116 4.20 0.61 17.21
C ASN A 116 2.74 0.35 16.81
N GLY A 117 2.11 1.36 16.19
CA GLY A 117 0.72 1.27 15.69
C GLY A 117 0.57 0.47 14.40
N GLY A 118 1.60 -0.28 13.98
CA GLY A 118 1.70 -0.90 12.64
C GLY A 118 2.32 0.03 11.59
N PHE A 119 2.71 1.24 12.00
CA PHE A 119 3.33 2.25 11.18
C PHE A 119 4.38 3.02 11.96
N PHE A 120 5.39 3.51 11.25
CA PHE A 120 6.22 4.60 11.71
C PHE A 120 6.74 5.40 10.53
N GLN A 121 7.06 6.67 10.79
CA GLN A 121 7.69 7.51 9.78
C GLN A 121 9.21 7.48 9.96
N TYR A 122 9.93 6.83 9.06
CA TYR A 122 11.36 6.53 9.25
C TYR A 122 12.27 7.75 9.01
N ASP A 123 11.75 8.80 8.39
CA ASP A 123 12.47 10.05 8.12
C ASP A 123 12.01 11.23 9.00
N PHE A 124 11.19 10.96 10.03
CA PHE A 124 10.72 11.99 10.96
C PHE A 124 11.36 11.90 12.34
N GLY A 125 12.23 12.86 12.63
CA GLY A 125 13.12 12.74 13.77
C GLY A 125 14.19 13.81 13.83
N LYS A 126 15.21 13.53 14.63
CA LYS A 126 16.34 14.43 14.87
C LYS A 126 17.63 13.81 14.36
N THR A 127 18.42 14.63 13.67
CA THR A 127 19.82 14.35 13.36
C THR A 127 20.68 15.06 14.39
N ILE A 128 21.49 14.32 15.14
CA ILE A 128 22.41 14.85 16.14
C ILE A 128 23.82 14.46 15.70
N GLN A 129 24.76 15.40 15.83
CA GLN A 129 26.15 15.16 15.44
C GLN A 129 26.70 13.89 16.10
N ASN A 130 27.26 12.99 15.29
CA ASN A 130 27.81 11.69 15.71
C ASN A 130 26.80 10.72 16.34
N CYS A 131 25.50 10.87 16.10
CA CYS A 131 24.47 9.93 16.53
C CYS A 131 23.73 9.33 15.33
N LYS A 132 23.15 8.14 15.53
CA LYS A 132 22.12 7.62 14.62
C LYS A 132 20.91 8.58 14.61
N PHE A 133 20.18 8.59 13.50
CA PHE A 133 18.90 9.30 13.41
C PHE A 133 17.98 8.83 14.54
N GLN A 134 17.32 9.78 15.21
CA GLN A 134 16.41 9.48 16.31
C GLN A 134 14.99 9.79 15.87
N GLU A 135 14.15 8.76 15.70
CA GLU A 135 12.75 8.97 15.39
C GLU A 135 12.05 9.63 16.60
N THR A 136 11.26 10.67 16.35
CA THR A 136 10.58 11.42 17.43
C THR A 136 9.06 11.45 17.30
N GLY A 137 8.52 10.87 16.23
CA GLY A 137 7.09 10.82 15.97
C GLY A 137 6.46 9.50 16.41
N PHE A 138 5.17 9.55 16.74
CA PHE A 138 4.32 8.37 16.86
C PHE A 138 3.11 8.57 15.95
N LEU A 139 2.73 7.52 15.23
CA LEU A 139 1.54 7.50 14.38
C LEU A 139 0.48 6.65 15.06
N ASN A 140 -0.77 7.09 14.98
CA ASN A 140 -1.91 6.32 15.47
C ASN A 140 -1.98 4.93 14.80
N GLN A 141 -2.61 4.01 15.51
CA GLN A 141 -2.95 2.68 15.00
C GLN A 141 -4.28 2.70 14.21
N PRO A 142 -4.53 1.71 13.32
CA PRO A 142 -5.83 1.54 12.69
C PRO A 142 -6.97 1.48 13.71
N PRO A 143 -8.19 1.96 13.38
CA PRO A 143 -9.35 1.86 14.27
C PRO A 143 -9.63 0.44 14.74
N THR A 144 -10.11 0.28 15.98
CA THR A 144 -10.46 -1.04 16.54
C THR A 144 -11.40 -1.84 15.63
N LEU A 145 -12.34 -1.16 14.97
CA LEU A 145 -13.24 -1.80 14.01
C LEU A 145 -12.49 -2.49 12.86
N LEU A 146 -11.47 -1.83 12.29
CA LEU A 146 -10.62 -2.41 11.24
C LEU A 146 -9.72 -3.52 11.80
N GLN A 147 -9.20 -3.36 13.03
CA GLN A 147 -8.39 -4.40 13.68
C GLN A 147 -9.19 -5.69 13.93
N THR A 148 -10.43 -5.58 14.41
CA THR A 148 -11.32 -6.74 14.60
C THR A 148 -11.70 -7.39 13.27
N ALA A 149 -12.01 -6.58 12.25
CA ALA A 149 -12.28 -7.08 10.90
C ALA A 149 -11.07 -7.83 10.33
N LEU A 150 -9.86 -7.29 10.52
CA LEU A 150 -8.60 -7.91 10.10
C LEU A 150 -8.39 -9.26 10.80
N ALA A 151 -8.61 -9.35 12.11
CA ALA A 151 -8.47 -10.61 12.85
C ALA A 151 -9.41 -11.70 12.33
N MET A 152 -10.67 -11.35 12.04
CA MET A 152 -11.63 -12.30 11.46
C MET A 152 -11.31 -12.67 10.01
N LEU A 153 -10.78 -11.72 9.22
CA LEU A 153 -10.35 -11.98 7.85
C LEU A 153 -9.18 -12.97 7.82
N LYS A 154 -8.19 -12.78 8.70
CA LYS A 154 -7.07 -13.71 8.88
C LYS A 154 -7.54 -15.12 9.20
N ALA A 155 -8.37 -15.27 10.24
CA ALA A 155 -8.90 -16.58 10.63
C ALA A 155 -9.70 -17.25 9.50
N ARG A 156 -10.42 -16.45 8.69
CA ARG A 156 -11.15 -16.97 7.52
C ARG A 156 -10.18 -17.47 6.44
N TYR A 157 -9.12 -16.73 6.14
CA TYR A 157 -8.13 -17.14 5.14
C TYR A 157 -7.32 -18.34 5.59
N GLU A 158 -6.90 -18.42 6.86
CA GLU A 158 -6.25 -19.62 7.41
C GLU A 158 -7.16 -20.86 7.29
N MET A 159 -8.48 -20.71 7.49
CA MET A 159 -9.41 -21.84 7.45
C MET A 159 -9.87 -22.24 6.03
N LYS A 160 -9.95 -21.27 5.10
CA LYS A 160 -10.64 -21.47 3.80
C LYS A 160 -9.83 -21.04 2.59
N GLY A 161 -8.64 -20.49 2.80
CA GLY A 161 -7.87 -19.77 1.77
C GLY A 161 -8.55 -18.46 1.36
N HIS A 162 -7.95 -17.81 0.36
CA HIS A 162 -8.46 -16.60 -0.28
C HIS A 162 -8.57 -16.75 -1.81
N GLN A 163 -9.35 -15.89 -2.46
CA GLN A 163 -9.59 -15.92 -3.92
C GLN A 163 -8.98 -14.71 -4.63
N LEU A 164 -7.89 -14.15 -4.10
CA LEU A 164 -7.30 -12.91 -4.61
C LEU A 164 -6.97 -12.95 -6.11
N VAL A 165 -6.38 -14.04 -6.59
CA VAL A 165 -6.02 -14.20 -8.01
C VAL A 165 -7.27 -14.22 -8.90
N ASP A 166 -8.30 -14.96 -8.50
CA ASP A 166 -9.57 -15.04 -9.24
C ASP A 166 -10.29 -13.69 -9.26
N ASP A 167 -10.33 -12.99 -8.12
CA ASP A 167 -10.93 -11.66 -8.00
C ASP A 167 -10.19 -10.63 -8.86
N VAL A 168 -8.85 -10.65 -8.87
CA VAL A 168 -8.04 -9.80 -9.75
C VAL A 168 -8.35 -10.11 -11.20
N ASN A 169 -8.28 -11.38 -11.62
CA ASN A 169 -8.55 -11.79 -13.00
C ASN A 169 -9.94 -11.40 -13.47
N LYS A 170 -10.95 -11.59 -12.63
CA LYS A 170 -12.34 -11.18 -12.90
C LYS A 170 -12.46 -9.68 -13.11
N ASN A 171 -11.84 -8.87 -12.25
CA ASN A 171 -11.95 -7.41 -12.33
C ASN A 171 -11.05 -6.80 -13.41
N LEU A 172 -9.96 -7.46 -13.79
CA LEU A 172 -9.12 -7.08 -14.94
C LEU A 172 -9.92 -7.01 -16.24
N GLU A 173 -10.93 -7.86 -16.41
CA GLU A 173 -11.80 -7.83 -17.60
C GLU A 173 -12.65 -6.57 -17.73
N LYS A 174 -12.88 -5.84 -16.62
CA LYS A 174 -13.55 -4.53 -16.65
C LYS A 174 -12.64 -3.41 -17.20
N ILE A 175 -11.32 -3.63 -17.23
CA ILE A 175 -10.34 -2.59 -17.59
C ILE A 175 -10.08 -2.59 -19.09
N LYS A 176 -10.39 -1.48 -19.77
CA LYS A 176 -10.15 -1.34 -21.22
C LYS A 176 -8.69 -1.57 -21.62
N LYS A 177 -7.74 -1.01 -20.86
CA LYS A 177 -6.29 -1.17 -21.08
C LYS A 177 -5.70 -2.32 -20.25
N ARG A 178 -6.44 -3.43 -20.08
CA ARG A 178 -6.07 -4.56 -19.20
C ARG A 178 -4.66 -5.10 -19.39
N SER A 179 -4.07 -5.04 -20.60
CA SER A 179 -2.71 -5.49 -20.84
C SER A 179 -1.66 -4.80 -19.96
N LYS A 180 -1.88 -3.54 -19.58
CA LYS A 180 -0.99 -2.78 -18.67
C LYS A 180 -1.06 -3.26 -17.22
N TYR A 181 -2.14 -3.94 -16.83
CA TYR A 181 -2.45 -4.30 -15.45
C TYR A 181 -2.31 -5.81 -15.19
N ARG A 182 -1.91 -6.58 -16.21
CA ARG A 182 -1.68 -8.02 -16.04
C ARG A 182 -0.47 -8.25 -15.14
N GLN A 183 -0.56 -9.32 -14.35
CA GLN A 183 0.58 -9.83 -13.62
C GLN A 183 1.71 -10.15 -14.61
N PRO A 184 2.95 -9.69 -14.33
CA PRO A 184 4.13 -10.11 -15.08
C PRO A 184 4.39 -11.63 -14.98
N SER A 185 5.34 -12.14 -15.78
CA SER A 185 5.79 -13.53 -15.66
C SER A 185 6.37 -13.78 -14.25
N PRO A 186 6.13 -14.93 -13.60
CA PRO A 186 6.78 -15.27 -12.33
C PRO A 186 8.32 -15.18 -12.38
N THR A 187 8.92 -15.36 -13.56
CA THR A 187 10.37 -15.24 -13.76
C THR A 187 10.91 -13.80 -13.69
N SER A 188 10.03 -12.79 -13.67
CA SER A 188 10.43 -11.40 -13.47
C SER A 188 10.59 -11.05 -11.99
N ASP A 189 10.12 -11.89 -11.07
CA ASP A 189 10.36 -11.69 -9.64
C ASP A 189 11.80 -12.09 -9.28
N ARG A 190 12.68 -11.08 -9.25
CA ARG A 190 14.12 -11.24 -9.05
C ARG A 190 14.58 -10.39 -7.87
N LEU A 191 15.02 -11.05 -6.80
CA LEU A 191 15.59 -10.39 -5.63
C LEU A 191 17.12 -10.34 -5.75
N TYR A 192 17.64 -9.17 -6.07
CA TYR A 192 19.08 -8.91 -6.10
C TYR A 192 19.64 -8.81 -4.68
N LYS A 193 20.90 -9.20 -4.51
CA LYS A 193 21.67 -8.97 -3.28
C LYS A 193 21.82 -7.48 -3.03
N SER A 194 21.69 -7.04 -1.78
CA SER A 194 21.67 -5.60 -1.42
C SER A 194 22.97 -4.82 -1.64
N TYR A 195 24.06 -5.48 -2.03
CA TYR A 195 25.28 -4.79 -2.47
C TYR A 195 25.30 -4.48 -3.97
N ILE A 196 24.36 -5.03 -4.76
CA ILE A 196 24.22 -4.70 -6.18
C ILE A 196 23.61 -3.31 -6.27
N VAL A 197 24.31 -2.41 -6.96
CA VAL A 197 23.89 -1.02 -7.12
C VAL A 197 23.16 -0.88 -8.45
N HIS A 198 21.88 -0.53 -8.38
CA HIS A 198 21.06 -0.24 -9.56
C HIS A 198 21.41 1.15 -10.09
N SER A 199 21.64 1.28 -11.40
CA SER A 199 21.97 2.58 -12.01
C SER A 199 20.76 3.52 -11.92
N SER A 200 20.99 4.75 -11.50
CA SER A 200 19.92 5.76 -11.39
C SER A 200 19.68 6.54 -12.70
N SER A 201 20.54 6.36 -13.71
CA SER A 201 20.61 7.21 -14.91
C SER A 201 19.97 6.60 -16.15
N SER A 202 19.44 5.40 -16.03
CA SER A 202 18.96 4.57 -17.12
C SER A 202 17.47 4.29 -16.99
N SER A 203 16.80 4.28 -18.12
CA SER A 203 15.38 3.90 -18.22
C SER A 203 15.19 2.40 -18.48
N HIS A 204 16.24 1.61 -18.32
CA HIS A 204 16.20 0.17 -18.57
C HIS A 204 15.82 -0.58 -17.30
N ASP A 205 15.12 -1.71 -17.48
CA ASP A 205 14.73 -2.58 -16.38
C ASP A 205 15.96 -3.23 -15.74
N CYS A 206 15.84 -3.58 -14.45
CA CYS A 206 16.98 -4.06 -13.66
C CYS A 206 17.59 -5.37 -14.21
N ASP A 207 16.80 -6.19 -14.91
CA ASP A 207 17.27 -7.40 -15.58
C ASP A 207 18.31 -7.12 -16.67
N VAL A 208 18.16 -6.03 -17.42
CA VAL A 208 19.12 -5.63 -18.45
C VAL A 208 20.40 -5.09 -17.83
N GLU A 209 20.28 -4.34 -16.73
CA GLU A 209 21.40 -3.54 -16.20
C GLU A 209 22.24 -4.27 -15.17
N CYS A 210 21.58 -4.96 -14.25
CA CYS A 210 22.24 -5.68 -13.17
C CYS A 210 22.72 -7.05 -13.64
N GLY A 211 22.19 -7.53 -14.77
CA GLY A 211 22.52 -8.80 -15.40
C GLY A 211 21.86 -10.01 -14.74
N ASP A 212 21.99 -11.14 -15.42
CA ASP A 212 21.28 -12.40 -15.11
C ASP A 212 22.20 -13.44 -14.44
N ASP A 213 23.32 -13.02 -13.86
CA ASP A 213 24.21 -13.93 -13.14
C ASP A 213 23.55 -14.44 -11.86
N ALA A 214 23.43 -15.76 -11.73
CA ALA A 214 22.93 -16.44 -10.54
C ALA A 214 23.59 -15.96 -9.24
N ALA A 215 24.86 -15.52 -9.30
CA ALA A 215 25.61 -15.00 -8.17
C ALA A 215 25.08 -13.67 -7.62
N TYR A 216 24.27 -12.92 -8.38
CA TYR A 216 23.71 -11.62 -7.96
C TYR A 216 22.36 -11.74 -7.26
N PHE A 217 21.71 -12.89 -7.36
CA PHE A 217 20.39 -13.11 -6.78
C PHE A 217 20.46 -13.74 -5.40
N ILE A 218 19.42 -13.50 -4.61
CA ILE A 218 19.08 -14.31 -3.46
C ILE A 218 18.27 -15.51 -3.96
N PRO A 219 18.77 -16.75 -3.78
CA PRO A 219 18.01 -17.95 -4.14
C PRO A 219 16.71 -17.99 -3.33
N ARG A 220 15.60 -18.26 -4.00
CA ARG A 220 14.29 -18.45 -3.39
C ARG A 220 13.66 -19.71 -3.94
N ASP A 221 13.28 -20.60 -3.03
CA ASP A 221 12.58 -21.83 -3.40
C ASP A 221 11.15 -21.51 -3.85
N LYS A 222 10.53 -22.44 -4.57
CA LYS A 222 9.11 -22.32 -4.86
C LYS A 222 8.33 -22.42 -3.54
N ARG A 223 7.32 -21.56 -3.37
CA ARG A 223 6.38 -21.70 -2.26
C ARG A 223 5.71 -23.07 -2.28
N ASP A 224 5.47 -23.62 -1.10
CA ASP A 224 4.77 -24.89 -0.95
C ASP A 224 3.25 -24.74 -1.28
N GLU A 225 2.50 -25.84 -1.22
CA GLU A 225 1.06 -25.85 -1.51
C GLU A 225 0.21 -25.29 -0.35
N GLU A 226 0.78 -25.16 0.84
CA GLU A 226 0.11 -24.60 2.02
C GLU A 226 0.32 -23.07 2.14
N GLU A 227 1.33 -22.54 1.45
CA GLU A 227 1.61 -21.11 1.34
C GLU A 227 0.72 -20.42 0.30
N ASP A 228 0.17 -19.27 0.68
CA ASP A 228 -0.59 -18.40 -0.22
C ASP A 228 0.31 -17.80 -1.33
N ASP A 229 -0.21 -17.73 -2.55
CA ASP A 229 0.41 -17.04 -3.69
C ASP A 229 -0.67 -16.25 -4.48
N PRO A 230 -0.76 -14.91 -4.33
CA PRO A 230 0.12 -14.06 -3.54
C PRO A 230 -0.09 -14.24 -2.03
N ALA A 231 0.96 -14.04 -1.22
CA ALA A 231 0.88 -14.11 0.23
C ALA A 231 0.44 -12.79 0.84
N ILE A 232 -0.19 -12.85 2.02
CA ILE A 232 -0.55 -11.68 2.81
C ILE A 232 0.30 -11.59 4.08
N HIS A 233 1.11 -10.55 4.17
CA HIS A 233 1.98 -10.28 5.31
C HIS A 233 1.36 -9.22 6.23
N TYR A 234 1.39 -9.46 7.54
CA TYR A 234 0.75 -8.57 8.53
C TYR A 234 1.76 -7.99 9.52
N GLY A 235 2.16 -6.74 9.34
CA GLY A 235 3.18 -6.14 10.20
C GLY A 235 3.44 -4.67 9.97
N LEU A 236 4.69 -4.26 10.18
CA LEU A 236 5.11 -2.87 10.20
C LEU A 236 5.35 -2.34 8.78
N ILE A 237 4.70 -1.22 8.46
CA ILE A 237 4.94 -0.45 7.24
C ILE A 237 5.70 0.83 7.60
N ALA A 238 6.81 1.08 6.91
CA ALA A 238 7.62 2.28 7.05
C ALA A 238 7.16 3.35 6.04
N SER A 239 6.77 4.52 6.54
CA SER A 239 6.32 5.65 5.74
C SER A 239 7.37 6.75 5.68
N GLY A 240 7.51 7.47 4.57
CA GLY A 240 8.44 8.60 4.47
C GLY A 240 8.14 9.55 3.32
N ASN A 241 8.82 10.70 3.29
CA ASN A 241 8.78 11.62 2.15
C ASN A 241 9.81 11.24 1.05
N GLN A 242 10.62 10.23 1.31
CA GLN A 242 11.65 9.76 0.38
C GLN A 242 11.25 8.39 -0.16
N LEU A 243 11.54 8.13 -1.43
CA LEU A 243 11.41 6.80 -1.99
C LEU A 243 12.61 5.95 -1.52
N MET A 244 12.33 4.79 -0.90
CA MET A 244 13.39 3.88 -0.47
C MET A 244 13.99 3.15 -1.68
N LYS A 245 15.22 3.52 -2.06
CA LYS A 245 16.01 2.84 -3.11
C LYS A 245 17.34 2.29 -2.60
N ASP A 246 17.66 2.51 -1.32
CA ASP A 246 18.88 2.02 -0.71
C ASP A 246 18.60 0.67 -0.04
N ALA A 247 18.97 -0.41 -0.73
CA ALA A 247 18.78 -1.77 -0.26
C ALA A 247 19.44 -2.04 1.11
N ARG A 248 20.55 -1.37 1.44
CA ARG A 248 21.23 -1.55 2.73
C ARG A 248 20.48 -0.87 3.86
N ILE A 249 19.96 0.33 3.63
CA ILE A 249 19.11 1.01 4.61
C ILE A 249 17.80 0.23 4.81
N ARG A 250 17.18 -0.23 3.72
CA ARG A 250 16.00 -1.10 3.75
C ARG A 250 16.23 -2.35 4.60
N ASP A 251 17.29 -3.10 4.31
CA ASP A 251 17.64 -4.33 5.05
C ASP A 251 17.96 -4.03 6.53
N THR A 252 18.63 -2.91 6.81
CA THR A 252 18.91 -2.47 8.19
C THR A 252 17.62 -2.18 8.95
N LEU A 253 16.68 -1.45 8.37
CA LEU A 253 15.39 -1.14 8.99
C LEU A 253 14.52 -2.40 9.15
N SER A 254 14.55 -3.31 8.16
CA SER A 254 13.89 -4.60 8.26
C SER A 254 14.45 -5.43 9.43
N ALA A 255 15.77 -5.51 9.56
CA ALA A 255 16.42 -6.25 10.65
C ALA A 255 16.23 -5.60 12.03
N GLU A 256 16.33 -4.26 12.14
CA GLU A 256 16.23 -3.55 13.42
C GLU A 256 14.78 -3.41 13.92
N LYS A 257 13.80 -3.30 13.02
CA LYS A 257 12.41 -2.95 13.37
C LYS A 257 11.33 -3.89 12.81
N ASP A 258 11.71 -4.94 12.08
CA ASP A 258 10.76 -5.89 11.46
C ASP A 258 9.86 -5.22 10.39
N VAL A 259 10.45 -4.27 9.64
CA VAL A 259 9.75 -3.58 8.53
C VAL A 259 9.54 -4.55 7.37
N LEU A 260 8.30 -4.56 6.85
CA LEU A 260 7.87 -5.42 5.74
C LEU A 260 7.69 -4.65 4.43
N CYS A 261 7.35 -3.36 4.51
CA CYS A 261 7.01 -2.55 3.34
C CYS A 261 7.40 -1.09 3.55
N PHE A 262 7.80 -0.42 2.48
CA PHE A 262 8.05 1.02 2.40
C PHE A 262 7.03 1.69 1.48
N GLU A 263 6.48 2.83 1.91
CA GLU A 263 5.54 3.64 1.14
C GLU A 263 5.66 5.13 1.53
N MET A 264 4.89 6.02 0.87
CA MET A 264 5.13 7.46 0.97
C MET A 264 3.95 8.32 1.44
N GLU A 265 2.79 7.73 1.77
CA GLU A 265 1.56 8.53 2.02
C GLU A 265 1.03 8.39 3.44
N ALA A 266 1.08 7.18 4.02
CA ALA A 266 0.31 6.82 5.20
C ALA A 266 0.60 7.70 6.43
N ALA A 267 1.84 8.15 6.62
CA ALA A 267 2.17 9.04 7.74
C ALA A 267 1.36 10.35 7.75
N GLY A 268 0.90 10.82 6.59
CA GLY A 268 0.03 12.00 6.48
C GLY A 268 -1.41 11.73 6.88
N LEU A 269 -1.81 10.46 6.89
CA LEU A 269 -3.18 10.01 7.10
C LEU A 269 -3.42 9.57 8.55
N MET A 270 -2.53 8.76 9.12
CA MET A 270 -2.81 7.98 10.33
C MET A 270 -3.38 8.80 11.51
N ASN A 271 -2.93 10.05 11.68
CA ASN A 271 -3.35 10.89 12.81
C ASN A 271 -4.69 11.61 12.63
N HIS A 272 -5.19 11.74 11.39
CA HIS A 272 -6.38 12.55 11.08
C HIS A 272 -7.44 11.80 10.27
N PHE A 273 -7.03 10.74 9.58
CA PHE A 273 -7.86 9.89 8.77
C PHE A 273 -7.74 8.45 9.31
N PRO A 274 -8.73 7.97 10.09
CA PRO A 274 -8.66 6.67 10.75
C PRO A 274 -8.67 5.52 9.74
N CYS A 275 -7.50 5.08 9.27
CA CYS A 275 -7.37 4.14 8.17
C CYS A 275 -6.58 2.86 8.45
N LEU A 276 -6.80 1.87 7.60
CA LEU A 276 -5.92 0.71 7.42
C LEU A 276 -5.12 0.90 6.13
N VAL A 277 -3.83 0.59 6.14
CA VAL A 277 -2.98 0.71 4.95
C VAL A 277 -2.69 -0.68 4.42
N ILE A 278 -2.85 -0.84 3.11
CA ILE A 278 -2.71 -2.09 2.39
C ILE A 278 -1.84 -1.80 1.16
N ARG A 279 -0.70 -2.48 1.05
CA ARG A 279 0.26 -2.27 -0.03
C ARG A 279 0.47 -3.55 -0.82
N GLY A 280 0.18 -3.51 -2.11
CA GLY A 280 0.66 -4.54 -3.04
C GLY A 280 2.13 -4.29 -3.36
N ILE A 281 2.96 -5.33 -3.28
CA ILE A 281 4.40 -5.20 -3.47
C ILE A 281 4.73 -5.13 -4.95
N CYS A 282 5.34 -4.01 -5.38
CA CYS A 282 5.68 -3.76 -6.78
C CYS A 282 7.18 -3.69 -7.08
N ASP A 283 8.01 -3.50 -6.05
CA ASP A 283 9.47 -3.45 -6.12
C ASP A 283 10.10 -3.85 -4.79
N TYR A 284 11.44 -3.84 -4.72
CA TYR A 284 12.25 -4.16 -3.54
C TYR A 284 13.18 -3.01 -3.17
#